data_AF-A0A378SP68-F1
#
_entry.id   AF-A0A378SP68-F1
#
_cell.length_a   1.000
_cell.length_b   1.000
_cell.length_c   1.000
_cell.angle_alpha   90.00
_cell.angle_beta   90.00
_cell.angle_gamma   90.00
#
_symmetry.space_group_name_H-M   'P 1'
#
loop_
_entity.id
_entity.type
_entity.pdbx_description
1 polymer ?
#
loop_
_entity_poly.entity_id
_entity_poly.type
_entity_poly.pdbx_seq_one_letter_code
_entity_poly.pdbx_strand_id
1 'polypeptide(L)' 'MPAAWSEVVAEESADYEWIPLRLPPDVTRVTASIRLSIEAEYRGWELNRVRLYTDGSRRVLLRRKKRADGPPGPDQPGL' A
#
# COMPACT_ATOMS: atom_id res chain seq x y z
N MET A 1 -4.17 12.63 -4.85
CA MET A 1 -4.29 12.15 -3.46
C MET A 1 -5.01 13.21 -2.63
N PRO A 2 -5.99 12.89 -1.77
CA PRO A 2 -6.56 13.88 -0.84
C PRO A 2 -5.48 14.48 0.07
N ALA A 3 -5.57 15.77 0.44
CA ALA A 3 -4.55 16.44 1.26
C ALA A 3 -4.29 15.73 2.60
N ALA A 4 -5.37 15.38 3.32
CA ALA A 4 -5.29 14.63 4.57
C ALA A 4 -4.67 13.22 4.46
N TRP A 5 -4.47 12.69 3.24
CA TRP A 5 -3.74 11.43 3.03
C TRP A 5 -2.26 11.72 2.78
N SER A 6 -1.93 12.83 2.12
CA SER A 6 -0.55 13.26 1.92
C SER A 6 0.16 13.57 3.24
N GLU A 7 -0.53 14.19 4.20
CA GLU A 7 0.00 14.47 5.54
C GLU A 7 0.40 13.18 6.26
N VAL A 8 -0.50 12.19 6.29
CA VAL A 8 -0.25 10.88 6.91
C VAL A 8 0.88 10.12 6.22
N VAL A 9 0.93 10.18 4.88
CA VAL A 9 2.04 9.60 4.13
C VAL A 9 3.36 10.26 4.51
N ALA A 10 3.39 11.58 4.72
CA ALA A 10 4.60 12.30 5.11
C ALA A 10 5.04 11.94 6.55
N GLU A 11 4.11 11.95 7.50
CA GLU A 11 4.33 11.61 8.91
C GLU A 11 4.89 10.19 9.11
N GLU A 12 4.34 9.21 8.37
CA GLU A 12 4.72 7.80 8.50
C GLU A 12 5.72 7.34 7.42
N SER A 13 6.28 8.27 6.62
CA SER A 13 7.17 7.94 5.49
C SER A 13 8.49 7.28 5.92
N ALA A 14 8.92 7.45 7.18
CA ALA A 14 10.14 6.86 7.70
C ALA A 14 10.02 5.33 7.82
N ASP A 15 8.89 4.84 8.34
CA ASP A 15 8.66 3.43 8.65
C ASP A 15 7.91 2.67 7.56
N TYR A 16 7.15 3.36 6.72
CA TYR A 16 6.26 2.75 5.73
C TYR A 16 6.51 3.23 4.30
N GLU A 17 6.31 2.33 3.36
CA GLU A 17 6.08 2.59 1.95
C GLU A 17 4.58 2.73 1.69
N TRP A 18 4.22 3.55 0.72
CA TRP A 18 2.84 3.94 0.45
C TRP A 18 2.51 3.86 -1.04
N ILE A 19 1.35 3.28 -1.39
CA ILE A 19 0.86 3.27 -2.78
C ILE A 19 -0.56 3.88 -2.89
N PRO A 20 -0.73 4.97 -3.65
CA PRO A 20 -2.03 5.43 -4.15
C PRO A 20 -2.58 4.48 -5.20
N LEU A 21 -3.81 4.00 -5.03
CA LEU A 21 -4.58 3.38 -6.10
C LEU A 21 -5.89 4.14 -6.34
N ARG A 22 -6.32 4.19 -7.61
CA ARG A 22 -7.67 4.61 -7.98
C ARG A 22 -8.37 3.43 -8.66
N LEU A 23 -9.48 3.00 -8.09
CA LEU A 23 -10.37 2.01 -8.66
C LEU A 23 -11.49 2.73 -9.41
N PRO A 24 -11.69 2.45 -10.70
CA PRO A 24 -12.78 3.04 -11.46
C PRO A 24 -14.14 2.43 -11.00
N PRO A 25 -15.26 3.10 -11.35
CA PRO A 25 -16.60 2.71 -10.87
C PRO A 25 -17.09 1.37 -11.39
N ASP A 26 -16.61 0.91 -12.55
CA ASP A 26 -16.94 -0.38 -13.17
C ASP A 26 -16.35 -1.58 -12.42
N VAL A 27 -15.32 -1.37 -11.60
CA VAL A 27 -14.78 -2.42 -10.75
C VAL A 27 -15.78 -2.70 -9.64
N THR A 28 -16.28 -3.93 -9.53
CA THR A 28 -17.20 -4.27 -8.44
C THR A 28 -16.49 -4.24 -7.08
N ARG A 29 -17.27 -4.19 -5.99
CA ARG A 29 -16.71 -4.34 -4.63
C ARG A 29 -16.01 -5.67 -4.45
N VAL A 30 -16.58 -6.77 -4.94
CA VAL A 30 -16.01 -8.12 -4.84
C VAL A 30 -14.68 -8.22 -5.58
N THR A 31 -14.61 -7.74 -6.82
CA THR A 31 -13.37 -7.74 -7.59
C THR A 31 -12.28 -6.90 -6.92
N ALA A 32 -12.64 -5.72 -6.38
CA ALA A 32 -11.70 -4.90 -5.62
C ALA A 32 -11.18 -5.63 -4.39
N SER A 33 -12.06 -6.25 -3.59
CA SER A 33 -11.68 -7.00 -2.40
C SER A 33 -10.71 -8.13 -2.73
N ILE A 34 -11.01 -8.94 -3.74
CA ILE A 34 -10.12 -10.05 -4.16
C ILE A 34 -8.73 -9.52 -4.54
N ARG A 35 -8.66 -8.48 -5.38
CA ARG A 35 -7.36 -7.91 -5.81
C ARG A 35 -6.56 -7.37 -4.64
N LEU A 36 -7.20 -6.61 -3.74
CA LEU A 36 -6.53 -6.05 -2.58
C LEU A 36 -6.08 -7.12 -1.58
N SER A 37 -6.86 -8.19 -1.40
CA SER A 37 -6.45 -9.35 -0.59
C SER A 37 -5.23 -10.05 -1.16
N ILE A 38 -5.13 -10.19 -2.49
CA ILE A 38 -3.94 -10.77 -3.14
C ILE A 38 -2.70 -9.90 -2.88
N GLU A 39 -2.82 -8.57 -3.01
CA GLU A 39 -1.72 -7.66 -2.70
C GLU A 39 -1.27 -7.75 -1.24
N ALA A 40 -2.22 -7.92 -0.31
CA ALA A 40 -1.92 -8.11 1.11
C ALA A 40 -1.18 -9.42 1.37
N GLU A 41 -1.73 -10.53 0.87
CA GLU A 41 -1.21 -11.86 1.11
C GLU A 41 0.19 -12.05 0.52
N TYR A 42 0.38 -11.64 -0.74
CA TYR A 42 1.58 -12.02 -1.50
C TYR A 42 2.61 -10.90 -1.64
N ARG A 43 2.24 -9.64 -1.41
CA ARG A 43 3.16 -8.50 -1.56
C ARG A 43 3.37 -7.69 -0.28
N GLY A 44 2.68 -8.08 0.80
CA GLY A 44 2.77 -7.44 2.10
C GLY A 44 2.12 -6.07 2.15
N TRP A 45 1.18 -5.77 1.25
CA TRP A 45 0.46 -4.50 1.22
C TRP A 45 -0.77 -4.52 2.12
N GLU A 46 -0.79 -3.68 3.14
CA GLU A 46 -1.95 -3.50 4.00
C GLU A 46 -2.86 -2.39 3.47
N LEU A 47 -4.18 -2.59 3.62
CA LEU A 47 -5.17 -1.57 3.33
C LEU A 47 -5.23 -0.54 4.48
N ASN A 48 -4.78 0.70 4.24
CA ASN A 48 -4.85 1.76 5.27
C ASN A 48 -6.12 2.61 5.17
N ARG A 49 -6.40 3.18 4.00
CA ARG A 49 -7.54 4.09 3.81
C ARG A 49 -8.27 3.84 2.50
N VAL A 50 -9.59 4.05 2.53
CA VAL A 50 -10.47 3.99 1.35
C VAL A 50 -11.36 5.22 1.34
N ARG A 51 -11.56 5.81 0.16
CA ARG A 51 -12.54 6.87 -0.06
C ARG A 51 -13.36 6.56 -1.31
N LEU A 52 -14.67 6.42 -1.14
CA LEU A 52 -15.64 6.34 -2.22
C LEU A 52 -16.04 7.75 -2.64
N TYR A 53 -16.15 7.97 -3.94
CA TYR A 53 -16.61 9.23 -4.54
C TYR A 53 -18.01 9.04 -5.14
N THR A 54 -18.71 10.14 -5.37
CA THR A 54 -20.07 10.16 -5.92
C THR A 54 -20.15 9.64 -7.35
N ASP A 55 -19.04 9.70 -8.10
CA ASP A 55 -18.89 9.10 -9.43
C ASP A 55 -18.70 7.56 -9.39
N GLY A 56 -18.77 6.96 -8.19
CA GLY A 56 -18.55 5.53 -7.95
C GLY A 56 -17.08 5.11 -7.93
N SER A 57 -16.15 6.01 -8.28
CA SER A 57 -14.72 5.71 -8.18
C SER A 57 -14.29 5.62 -6.72
N ARG A 58 -13.25 4.82 -6.46
CA ARG A 58 -12.65 4.70 -5.13
C ARG A 58 -11.19 5.07 -5.20
N ARG A 59 -10.71 5.82 -4.22
CA ARG A 59 -9.27 5.88 -3.93
C ARG A 59 -8.95 4.96 -2.78
N VAL A 60 -7.81 4.31 -2.87
CA VAL A 60 -7.27 3.39 -1.88
C VAL A 60 -5.83 3.80 -1.58
N LEU A 61 -5.46 3.82 -0.31
CA LEU A 61 -4.09 4.00 0.13
C LEU A 61 -3.63 2.69 0.76
N LEU A 62 -2.64 2.06 0.13
CA LEU A 62 -1.97 0.88 0.66
C LEU A 62 -0.69 1.30 1.38
N ARG A 63 -0.31 0.53 2.40
CA ARG A 63 0.95 0.70 3.12
C ARG A 63 1.68 -0.61 3.30
N ARG A 64 3.00 -0.56 3.41
CA ARG A 64 3.83 -1.70 3.80
C ARG A 64 4.99 -1.21 4.63
N LYS A 65 5.32 -1.91 5.72
CA LYS A 65 6.48 -1.55 6.53
C LYS A 65 7.75 -1.69 5.69
N LYS A 66 8.60 -0.66 5.68
CA LYS A 66 9.94 -0.76 5.09
C LYS A 66 10.68 -1.87 5.82
N ARG A 67 11.32 -2.77 5.06
CA ARG A 67 12.28 -3.66 5.70
C ARG A 67 13.38 -2.77 6.26
N ALA A 68 13.81 -3.03 7.49
CA ALA A 68 15.03 -2.43 7.98
C ALA A 68 16.13 -2.89 7.02
N ASP A 69 16.57 -2.00 6.14
CA ASP A 69 17.70 -2.21 5.25
C ASP A 69 18.96 -2.20 6.15
N GLY A 70 19.13 -3.25 6.94
CA GLY A 70 20.47 -3.67 7.32
C GLY A 70 21.05 -4.32 6.06
N PRO A 71 22.22 -3.88 5.56
CA PRO A 71 22.86 -4.61 4.47
C PRO A 71 22.97 -6.08 4.87
N PRO A 72 22.89 -7.05 3.94
CA PRO A 72 23.36 -8.39 4.25
C PRO A 72 24.78 -8.24 4.79
N GLY A 73 24.97 -8.57 6.06
CA GLY A 73 26.32 -8.67 6.62
C GLY A 73 27.12 -9.62 5.73
N PRO A 74 28.43 -9.40 5.54
CA PRO A 74 29.25 -10.28 4.72
C PRO A 74 29.42 -11.64 5.42
N ASP A 75 28.41 -12.49 5.35
CA ASP A 75 28.53 -13.93 5.52
C ASP A 75 28.82 -14.53 4.14
N GLN A 76 30.03 -14.29 3.65
CA GLN A 76 30.61 -15.15 2.62
C GLN A 76 31.69 -16.01 3.30
N PRO A 77 31.39 -17.30 3.57
CA PRO A 77 32.33 -18.20 4.22
C PRO A 77 33.56 -18.41 3.33
N GLY A 78 34.74 -18.38 3.95
CA GLY A 78 36.02 -18.48 3.28
C GLY A 78 36.19 -19.77 2.47
N LEU A 79 36.80 -19.61 1.30
CA LEU A 79 37.56 -20.60 0.56
C LEU A 79 38.77 -19.91 -0.07
#